data_AF-A0A7W4BAX0-F1
#
_entry.id   AF-A0A7W4BAX0-F1
#
_cell.length_a   1.000
_cell.length_b   1.000
_cell.length_c   1.000
_cell.angle_alpha   90.00
_cell.angle_beta   90.00
_cell.angle_gamma   90.00
#
_symmetry.space_group_name_H-M   'P 1'
#
loop_
_entity.id
_entity.type
_entity.pdbx_description
1 polymer ?
#
loop_
_entity_poly.entity_id
_entity_poly.type
_entity_poly.pdbx_seq_one_letter_code
_entity_poly.pdbx_strand_id
1 'polypeptide(L)'
;MDSTRTYLKGELRETFKVIETCLSCIYSGQTHMYRALASQLRLLLCDTSRKKDNSLLVSVHPKLEVSGLESINWSKHSSGYLHISQTGAGTNRVAQMPFEITQFYTGLSTADLLLEKSKLIPIGQWSEQFVTYSPTELTIKEIIRSVADKGGGAHVDASMSPALKYMRELTPVGKTYAELFIIALARFIHALGEKLFSYEGCKLPKELFTQTLQKFNLGMVAHHEWADARSGVTEP
;
A
#
# COMPACT_ATOMS: atom_id res chain seq x y z
N MET A 1 -33.61 -5.03 -10.24
CA MET A 1 -32.13 -5.11 -10.34
C MET A 1 -31.44 -3.75 -10.20
N ASP A 2 -32.11 -2.63 -10.46
CA ASP A 2 -31.49 -1.28 -10.46
C ASP A 2 -31.27 -0.67 -9.05
N SER A 3 -32.09 -1.06 -8.07
CA SER A 3 -32.01 -0.55 -6.68
C SER A 3 -30.74 -1.00 -5.96
N THR A 4 -30.36 -2.28 -6.07
CA THR A 4 -29.15 -2.83 -5.42
C THR A 4 -27.88 -2.21 -5.97
N ARG A 5 -27.78 -2.03 -7.28
CA ARG A 5 -26.59 -1.41 -7.90
C ARG A 5 -26.49 0.07 -7.55
N THR A 6 -27.61 0.78 -7.50
CA THR A 6 -27.69 2.17 -7.06
C THR A 6 -27.28 2.31 -5.59
N TYR A 7 -27.76 1.42 -4.73
CA TYR A 7 -27.35 1.34 -3.33
C TYR A 7 -25.84 1.14 -3.19
N LEU A 8 -25.26 0.14 -3.87
CA LEU A 8 -23.82 -0.14 -3.80
C LEU A 8 -22.96 1.02 -4.32
N LYS A 9 -23.43 1.76 -5.33
CA LYS A 9 -22.78 2.99 -5.79
C LYS A 9 -22.80 4.09 -4.72
N GLY A 10 -23.90 4.21 -3.98
CA GLY A 10 -24.02 5.09 -2.83
C GLY A 10 -23.01 4.74 -1.74
N GLU A 11 -22.99 3.47 -1.33
CA GLU A 11 -22.04 2.97 -0.32
C GLU A 11 -20.58 3.16 -0.74
N LEU A 12 -20.26 2.92 -2.02
CA LEU A 12 -18.93 3.17 -2.57
C LEU A 12 -18.55 4.65 -2.44
N ARG A 13 -19.49 5.57 -2.73
CA ARG A 13 -19.26 7.02 -2.62
C ARG A 13 -19.05 7.44 -1.16
N GLU A 14 -19.85 6.93 -0.24
CA GLU A 14 -19.67 7.22 1.20
C GLU A 14 -18.33 6.68 1.72
N THR A 15 -17.93 5.48 1.27
CA THR A 15 -16.62 4.92 1.62
C THR A 15 -15.47 5.83 1.17
N PHE A 16 -15.55 6.42 -0.02
CA PHE A 16 -14.55 7.40 -0.49
C PHE A 16 -14.51 8.67 0.37
N LYS A 17 -15.66 9.19 0.81
CA LYS A 17 -15.72 10.34 1.71
C LYS A 17 -15.12 10.05 3.09
N VAL A 18 -15.29 8.82 3.60
CA VAL A 18 -14.65 8.40 4.85
C VAL A 18 -13.13 8.36 4.68
N ILE A 19 -12.63 7.83 3.55
CA ILE A 19 -11.20 7.83 3.23
C ILE A 19 -10.65 9.26 3.18
N GLU A 20 -11.34 10.16 2.48
CA GLU A 20 -10.99 11.57 2.39
C GLU A 20 -10.89 12.23 3.78
N THR A 21 -11.92 12.03 4.62
CA THR A 21 -11.94 12.57 5.98
C THR A 21 -10.76 12.06 6.80
N CYS A 22 -10.48 10.75 6.74
CA CYS A 22 -9.35 10.16 7.45
C CYS A 22 -8.01 10.73 6.96
N LEU A 23 -7.83 10.89 5.64
CA LEU A 23 -6.62 11.50 5.06
C LEU A 23 -6.45 12.95 5.54
N SER A 24 -7.52 13.75 5.54
CA SER A 24 -7.51 15.12 6.05
C SER A 24 -7.09 15.19 7.53
N CYS A 25 -7.63 14.28 8.36
CA CYS A 25 -7.22 14.16 9.76
C CYS A 25 -5.72 13.80 9.90
N ILE A 26 -5.21 12.87 9.10
CA ILE A 26 -3.78 12.49 9.11
C ILE A 26 -2.90 13.67 8.72
N TYR A 27 -3.28 14.42 7.68
CA TYR A 27 -2.55 15.62 7.26
C TYR A 27 -2.56 16.71 8.34
N SER A 28 -3.56 16.69 9.22
CA SER A 28 -3.67 17.56 10.40
C SER A 28 -3.01 16.96 11.66
N GLY A 29 -2.23 15.88 11.53
CA GLY A 29 -1.47 15.25 12.61
C GLY A 29 -2.17 14.13 13.38
N GLN A 30 -3.43 13.80 13.04
CA GLN A 30 -4.18 12.71 13.69
C GLN A 30 -3.81 11.37 13.05
N THR A 31 -2.57 10.93 13.28
CA THR A 31 -2.00 9.79 12.54
C THR A 31 -2.74 8.48 12.77
N HIS A 32 -3.33 8.27 13.95
CA HIS A 32 -4.10 7.07 14.31
C HIS A 32 -5.24 6.71 13.33
N MET A 33 -5.71 7.68 12.54
CA MET A 33 -6.74 7.50 11.53
C MET A 33 -6.35 6.53 10.41
N TYR A 34 -5.07 6.14 10.27
CA TYR A 34 -4.66 5.07 9.36
C TYR A 34 -5.39 3.74 9.64
N ARG A 35 -5.81 3.47 10.88
CA ARG A 35 -6.57 2.25 11.21
C ARG A 35 -7.97 2.25 10.61
N ALA A 36 -8.63 3.41 10.63
CA ALA A 36 -9.91 3.61 9.97
C ALA A 36 -9.75 3.47 8.44
N LEU A 37 -8.68 4.03 7.86
CA LEU A 37 -8.34 3.84 6.45
C LEU A 37 -8.19 2.36 6.08
N ALA A 38 -7.46 1.57 6.87
CA ALA A 38 -7.29 0.15 6.61
C ALA A 38 -8.65 -0.59 6.55
N SER A 39 -9.59 -0.21 7.41
CA SER A 39 -10.94 -0.79 7.41
C SER A 39 -11.72 -0.44 6.15
N GLN A 40 -11.64 0.82 5.69
CA GLN A 40 -12.28 1.23 4.43
C GLN A 40 -11.62 0.57 3.22
N LEU A 41 -10.29 0.48 3.19
CA LEU A 41 -9.55 -0.21 2.13
C LEU A 41 -9.93 -1.70 2.06
N ARG A 42 -10.17 -2.34 3.22
CA ARG A 42 -10.68 -3.71 3.27
C ARG A 42 -12.03 -3.81 2.55
N LEU A 43 -12.99 -2.94 2.91
CA LEU A 43 -14.32 -2.89 2.27
C LEU A 43 -14.23 -2.69 0.74
N LEU A 44 -13.27 -1.88 0.28
CA LEU A 44 -13.14 -1.56 -1.14
C LEU A 44 -12.45 -2.64 -1.97
N LEU A 45 -11.42 -3.30 -1.43
CA LEU A 45 -10.45 -4.08 -2.22
C LEU A 45 -10.31 -5.56 -1.84
N CYS A 46 -10.71 -5.95 -0.63
CA CYS A 46 -10.50 -7.32 -0.17
C CYS A 46 -11.50 -7.79 0.89
N ASP A 47 -12.76 -7.35 0.79
CA ASP A 47 -13.79 -7.79 1.72
C ASP A 47 -14.26 -9.19 1.34
N THR A 48 -14.00 -10.15 2.22
CA THR A 48 -14.35 -11.56 1.97
C THR A 48 -15.28 -12.04 3.06
N SER A 49 -16.46 -12.52 2.67
CA SER A 49 -17.39 -13.21 3.57
C SER A 49 -17.78 -14.56 2.99
N ARG A 50 -17.76 -15.62 3.81
CA ARG A 50 -18.09 -17.00 3.40
C ARG A 50 -17.37 -17.44 2.10
N LYS A 51 -16.07 -17.11 1.98
CA LYS A 51 -15.20 -17.40 0.82
C LYS A 51 -15.59 -16.69 -0.49
N LYS A 52 -16.52 -15.72 -0.44
CA LYS A 52 -16.88 -14.88 -1.57
C LYS A 52 -16.31 -13.47 -1.38
N ASP A 53 -15.75 -12.93 -2.45
CA ASP A 53 -15.36 -11.52 -2.52
C ASP A 53 -16.61 -10.63 -2.63
N ASN A 54 -16.76 -9.71 -1.69
CA ASN A 54 -17.81 -8.70 -1.61
C ASN A 54 -17.25 -7.28 -1.69
N SER A 55 -16.00 -7.14 -2.12
CA SER A 55 -15.34 -5.85 -2.28
C SER A 55 -16.18 -4.89 -3.13
N LEU A 56 -16.36 -3.66 -2.62
CA LEU A 56 -17.27 -2.69 -3.24
C LEU A 56 -16.81 -2.26 -4.63
N LEU A 57 -15.50 -2.07 -4.85
CA LEU A 57 -14.99 -1.67 -6.17
C LEU A 57 -15.25 -2.75 -7.23
N VAL A 58 -15.02 -4.02 -6.88
CA VAL A 58 -15.30 -5.15 -7.78
C VAL A 58 -16.79 -5.25 -8.07
N SER A 59 -17.63 -5.06 -7.04
CA SER A 59 -19.08 -5.18 -7.17
C SER A 59 -19.70 -4.07 -8.04
N VAL A 60 -19.21 -2.83 -7.93
CA VAL A 60 -19.75 -1.68 -8.66
C VAL A 60 -19.09 -1.53 -10.05
N HIS A 61 -17.79 -1.75 -10.13
CA HIS A 61 -16.95 -1.58 -11.31
C HIS A 61 -16.14 -2.85 -11.64
N PRO A 62 -16.79 -3.98 -12.00
CA PRO A 62 -16.10 -5.27 -12.19
C PRO A 62 -15.09 -5.30 -13.35
N LYS A 63 -15.16 -4.33 -14.26
CA LYS A 63 -14.25 -4.18 -15.41
C LYS A 63 -13.21 -3.08 -15.21
N LEU A 64 -13.14 -2.49 -14.01
CA LEU A 64 -12.15 -1.47 -13.73
C LEU A 64 -10.76 -2.10 -13.75
N GLU A 65 -9.85 -1.47 -14.47
CA GLU A 65 -8.43 -1.79 -14.47
C GLU A 65 -7.66 -0.56 -14.03
N VAL A 66 -6.62 -0.78 -13.24
CA VAL A 66 -5.79 0.30 -12.70
C VAL A 66 -4.32 -0.08 -12.82
N SER A 67 -3.43 0.92 -12.79
CA SER A 67 -1.99 0.69 -12.86
C SER A 67 -1.52 -0.24 -11.73
N GLY A 68 -0.69 -1.21 -12.09
CA GLY A 68 -0.04 -2.12 -11.15
C GLY A 68 1.09 -1.44 -10.36
N LEU A 69 1.52 -2.09 -9.28
CA LEU A 69 2.73 -1.74 -8.58
C LEU A 69 3.95 -1.98 -9.49
N GLU A 70 4.98 -1.16 -9.33
CA GLU A 70 6.30 -1.46 -9.90
C GLU A 70 6.78 -2.84 -9.43
N SER A 71 7.41 -3.59 -10.33
CA SER A 71 7.86 -4.95 -10.03
C SER A 71 9.07 -4.94 -9.10
N ILE A 72 9.06 -5.82 -8.09
CA ILE A 72 10.17 -5.98 -7.15
C ILE A 72 11.26 -6.81 -7.82
N ASN A 73 12.31 -6.14 -8.29
CA ASN A 73 13.42 -6.77 -9.01
C ASN A 73 14.64 -6.91 -8.11
N TRP A 74 15.08 -8.16 -7.88
CA TRP A 74 16.28 -8.45 -7.12
C TRP A 74 17.56 -8.25 -7.95
N SER A 75 18.59 -7.65 -7.36
CA SER A 75 19.85 -7.35 -8.05
C SER A 75 21.05 -7.45 -7.12
N LYS A 76 22.23 -7.76 -7.69
CA LYS A 76 23.52 -7.75 -6.96
C LYS A 76 24.01 -6.33 -6.63
N HIS A 77 23.57 -5.34 -7.42
CA HIS A 77 24.16 -3.99 -7.37
C HIS A 77 23.14 -2.89 -7.11
N SER A 78 21.98 -2.94 -7.77
CA SER A 78 20.98 -1.87 -7.66
C SER A 78 19.57 -2.31 -8.06
N SER A 79 18.57 -1.75 -7.38
CA SER A 79 17.15 -1.93 -7.68
C SER A 79 16.40 -0.62 -7.45
N GLY A 80 15.69 -0.13 -8.47
CA GLY A 80 15.09 1.21 -8.43
C GLY A 80 16.14 2.29 -8.19
N TYR A 81 15.99 3.03 -7.10
CA TYR A 81 16.92 4.09 -6.65
C TYR A 81 17.97 3.60 -5.63
N LEU A 82 17.96 2.31 -5.29
CA LEU A 82 18.84 1.74 -4.29
C LEU A 82 20.10 1.18 -4.93
N HIS A 83 21.25 1.50 -4.35
CA HIS A 83 22.55 0.97 -4.74
C HIS A 83 23.23 0.35 -3.52
N ILE A 84 23.84 -0.83 -3.70
CA ILE A 84 24.63 -1.49 -2.67
C ILE A 84 26.05 -1.74 -3.18
N SER A 85 27.04 -1.52 -2.32
CA SER A 85 28.42 -1.92 -2.58
C SER A 85 28.67 -3.29 -1.97
N GLN A 86 29.03 -4.26 -2.81
CA GLN A 86 29.32 -5.62 -2.39
C GLN A 86 30.80 -5.95 -2.62
N THR A 87 31.37 -6.75 -1.72
CA THR A 87 32.66 -7.41 -1.95
C THR A 87 32.55 -8.45 -3.04
N GLY A 88 33.65 -8.86 -3.67
CA GLY A 88 33.65 -9.88 -4.74
C GLY A 88 33.06 -11.24 -4.35
N ALA A 89 33.01 -11.58 -3.05
CA ALA A 89 32.36 -12.78 -2.52
C ALA A 89 30.91 -12.54 -2.00
N GLY A 90 30.35 -11.36 -2.23
CA GLY A 90 29.04 -10.97 -1.70
C GLY A 90 27.90 -11.78 -2.32
N THR A 91 27.10 -12.43 -1.48
CA THR A 91 25.97 -13.27 -1.90
C THR A 91 24.61 -12.61 -1.72
N ASN A 92 24.55 -11.39 -1.17
CA ASN A 92 23.29 -10.71 -0.96
C ASN A 92 22.69 -10.19 -2.28
N ARG A 93 21.39 -9.92 -2.27
CA ARG A 93 20.66 -9.20 -3.32
C ARG A 93 19.86 -8.09 -2.67
N VAL A 94 19.68 -6.99 -3.40
CA VAL A 94 18.82 -5.88 -3.00
C VAL A 94 17.60 -5.80 -3.91
N ALA A 95 16.46 -5.44 -3.35
CA ALA A 95 15.27 -5.05 -4.08
C ALA A 95 14.64 -3.80 -3.44
N GLN A 96 13.91 -3.03 -4.24
CA GLN A 96 13.13 -1.89 -3.75
C GLN A 96 11.66 -2.31 -3.54
N MET A 97 11.09 -1.92 -2.40
CA MET A 97 9.65 -2.03 -2.17
C MET A 97 8.91 -1.02 -3.07
N PRO A 98 7.69 -1.33 -3.55
CA PRO A 98 6.99 -0.50 -4.53
C PRO A 98 6.26 0.71 -3.90
N PHE A 99 6.90 1.42 -2.96
CA PHE A 99 6.41 2.68 -2.42
C PHE A 99 7.54 3.59 -1.92
N GLU A 100 7.29 4.90 -1.99
CA GLU A 100 8.21 5.96 -1.58
C GLU A 100 7.63 6.71 -0.38
N ILE A 101 8.48 7.04 0.60
CA ILE A 101 8.11 7.86 1.76
C ILE A 101 8.58 9.30 1.50
N THR A 102 7.72 10.27 1.82
CA THR A 102 8.07 11.69 1.87
C THR A 102 7.94 12.21 3.29
N GLN A 103 9.00 12.83 3.81
CA GLN A 103 9.03 13.52 5.09
C GLN A 103 9.07 15.04 4.87
N PHE A 104 8.21 15.76 5.58
CA PHE A 104 8.10 17.21 5.53
C PHE A 104 8.74 17.86 6.76
N TYR A 105 9.18 19.12 6.65
CA TYR A 105 9.75 19.87 7.80
C TYR A 105 8.77 20.02 8.97
N THR A 106 7.47 19.94 8.72
CA THR A 106 6.42 19.98 9.76
C THR A 106 6.40 18.73 10.65
N GLY A 107 7.20 17.70 10.34
CA GLY A 107 7.17 16.40 11.01
C GLY A 107 6.09 15.46 10.46
N LEU A 108 5.26 15.91 9.51
CA LEU A 108 4.37 15.04 8.76
C LEU A 108 5.20 14.09 7.88
N SER A 109 4.78 12.83 7.82
CA SER A 109 5.32 11.86 6.86
C SER A 109 4.17 11.18 6.14
N THR A 110 4.29 11.08 4.82
CA THR A 110 3.33 10.37 3.97
C THR A 110 4.08 9.40 3.07
N ALA A 111 3.34 8.58 2.33
CA ALA A 111 3.91 7.73 1.32
C ALA A 111 3.01 7.67 0.09
N ASP A 112 3.61 7.32 -1.05
CA ASP A 112 2.93 7.12 -2.33
C ASP A 112 3.40 5.79 -2.95
N LEU A 113 2.49 5.11 -3.64
CA LEU A 113 2.82 3.87 -4.35
C LEU A 113 3.65 4.18 -5.61
N LEU A 114 4.61 3.33 -5.90
CA LEU A 114 5.32 3.33 -7.16
C LEU A 114 4.54 2.45 -8.16
N LEU A 115 4.07 3.05 -9.25
CA LEU A 115 3.13 2.44 -10.18
C LEU A 115 3.72 2.30 -11.58
N GLU A 116 3.54 1.13 -12.17
CA GLU A 116 3.88 0.87 -13.57
C GLU A 116 2.69 1.26 -14.47
N LYS A 117 2.76 2.43 -15.09
CA LYS A 117 1.64 2.99 -15.88
C LYS A 117 1.24 2.13 -17.09
N SER A 118 2.19 1.41 -17.68
CA SER A 118 1.97 0.51 -18.82
C SER A 118 1.25 -0.78 -18.45
N LYS A 119 1.25 -1.17 -17.17
CA LYS A 119 0.68 -2.42 -16.69
C LYS A 119 -0.65 -2.15 -16.00
N LEU A 120 -1.74 -2.48 -16.68
CA LEU A 120 -3.08 -2.42 -16.11
C LEU A 120 -3.46 -3.78 -15.52
N ILE A 121 -4.04 -3.76 -14.32
CA ILE A 121 -4.46 -4.95 -13.59
C ILE A 121 -5.95 -4.80 -13.24
N PRO A 122 -6.77 -5.83 -13.47
CA PRO A 122 -8.16 -5.84 -13.04
C PRO A 122 -8.30 -5.59 -11.54
N ILE A 123 -9.26 -4.75 -11.14
CA ILE A 123 -9.41 -4.32 -9.75
C ILE A 123 -9.62 -5.48 -8.77
N GLY A 124 -10.27 -6.56 -9.22
CA GLY A 124 -10.48 -7.78 -8.42
C GLY A 124 -9.22 -8.62 -8.17
N GLN A 125 -8.13 -8.35 -8.89
CA GLN A 125 -6.83 -9.00 -8.70
C GLN A 125 -5.77 -8.04 -8.15
N TRP A 126 -6.06 -6.74 -8.12
CA TRP A 126 -5.07 -5.71 -7.81
C TRP A 126 -4.50 -5.87 -6.39
N SER A 127 -5.31 -6.29 -5.42
CA SER A 127 -4.87 -6.48 -4.03
C SER A 127 -4.04 -7.75 -3.81
N GLU A 128 -3.90 -8.62 -4.81
CA GLU A 128 -3.07 -9.84 -4.74
C GLU A 128 -1.59 -9.57 -5.13
N GLN A 129 -1.24 -8.33 -5.50
CA GLN A 129 0.13 -7.95 -5.82
C GLN A 129 1.03 -7.97 -4.58
N PHE A 130 2.25 -8.46 -4.75
CA PHE A 130 3.27 -8.49 -3.71
C PHE A 130 3.89 -7.10 -3.45
N VAL A 131 4.14 -6.83 -2.18
CA VAL A 131 4.73 -5.58 -1.68
C VAL A 131 6.11 -5.85 -1.07
N THR A 132 6.30 -7.04 -0.51
CA THR A 132 7.60 -7.53 -0.04
C THR A 132 7.67 -9.05 -0.18
N TYR A 133 8.89 -9.56 -0.34
CA TYR A 133 9.26 -10.98 -0.36
C TYR A 133 10.17 -11.36 0.82
N SER A 134 10.66 -10.38 1.61
CA SER A 134 11.64 -10.57 2.68
C SER A 134 11.50 -9.44 3.71
N PRO A 135 11.54 -9.73 5.02
CA PRO A 135 11.71 -11.05 5.64
C PRO A 135 10.43 -11.89 5.65
N THR A 136 9.30 -11.33 5.19
CA THR A 136 8.02 -12.03 5.07
C THR A 136 7.40 -11.64 3.74
N GLU A 137 6.86 -12.64 3.02
CA GLU A 137 6.13 -12.42 1.79
C GLU A 137 4.75 -11.85 2.11
N LEU A 138 4.43 -10.68 1.55
CA LEU A 138 3.17 -10.00 1.80
C LEU A 138 2.59 -9.38 0.53
N THR A 139 1.32 -9.66 0.31
CA THR A 139 0.46 -8.98 -0.67
C THR A 139 -0.19 -7.73 -0.07
N ILE A 140 -0.70 -6.84 -0.95
CA ILE A 140 -1.51 -5.68 -0.53
C ILE A 140 -2.67 -6.13 0.38
N LYS A 141 -3.36 -7.21 0.00
CA LYS A 141 -4.48 -7.80 0.73
C LYS A 141 -4.07 -8.26 2.13
N GLU A 142 -2.97 -8.99 2.26
CA GLU A 142 -2.50 -9.47 3.57
C GLU A 142 -2.14 -8.32 4.50
N ILE A 143 -1.57 -7.24 3.96
CA ILE A 143 -1.26 -6.03 4.72
C ILE A 143 -2.55 -5.34 5.19
N ILE A 144 -3.48 -5.04 4.26
CA ILE A 144 -4.77 -4.41 4.58
C ILE A 144 -5.48 -5.20 5.68
N ARG A 145 -5.60 -6.51 5.50
CA ARG A 145 -6.30 -7.37 6.46
C ARG A 145 -5.57 -7.49 7.79
N SER A 146 -4.25 -7.58 7.80
CA SER A 146 -3.49 -7.61 9.06
C SER A 146 -3.70 -6.36 9.89
N VAL A 147 -3.75 -5.18 9.24
CA VAL A 147 -3.97 -3.91 9.95
C VAL A 147 -5.44 -3.72 10.32
N ALA A 148 -6.37 -3.96 9.41
CA ALA A 148 -7.80 -3.80 9.64
C ALA A 148 -8.33 -4.80 10.66
N ASP A 149 -8.06 -6.10 10.48
CA ASP A 149 -8.66 -7.15 11.31
C ASP A 149 -7.96 -7.25 12.68
N LYS A 150 -6.63 -7.04 12.74
CA LYS A 150 -5.81 -7.40 13.92
C LYS A 150 -4.98 -6.25 14.52
N GLY A 151 -4.78 -5.16 13.77
CA GLY A 151 -3.99 -4.01 14.18
C GLY A 151 -4.75 -2.95 14.97
N GLY A 152 -5.97 -3.26 15.43
CA GLY A 152 -6.87 -2.33 16.10
C GLY A 152 -7.78 -1.53 15.17
N GLY A 153 -8.03 -2.01 13.95
CA GLY A 153 -9.12 -1.53 13.10
C GLY A 153 -10.48 -2.11 13.50
N ALA A 154 -10.56 -3.43 13.66
CA ALA A 154 -11.75 -4.16 14.11
C ALA A 154 -11.48 -4.96 15.40
N HIS A 155 -10.33 -5.62 15.50
CA HIS A 155 -9.88 -6.32 16.70
C HIS A 155 -8.39 -6.05 16.97
N VAL A 156 -7.96 -6.29 18.22
CA VAL A 156 -6.54 -6.31 18.62
C VAL A 156 -6.25 -7.73 19.11
N ASP A 157 -5.49 -8.50 18.33
CA ASP A 157 -5.11 -9.87 18.71
C ASP A 157 -3.99 -9.84 19.77
N ALA A 158 -4.08 -10.73 20.77
CA ALA A 158 -3.05 -10.90 21.79
C ALA A 158 -1.72 -11.46 21.22
N SER A 159 -1.81 -12.26 20.15
CA SER A 159 -0.65 -12.78 19.40
C SER A 159 -0.60 -12.18 18.00
N MET A 160 0.44 -11.39 17.71
CA MET A 160 0.63 -10.79 16.38
C MET A 160 1.10 -11.84 15.36
N SER A 161 0.48 -11.84 14.17
CA SER A 161 0.97 -12.61 13.02
C SER A 161 2.34 -12.11 12.56
N PRO A 162 3.16 -12.92 11.87
CA PRO A 162 4.43 -12.46 11.28
C PRO A 162 4.26 -11.21 10.42
N ALA A 163 3.20 -11.19 9.59
CA ALA A 163 2.81 -10.03 8.80
C ALA A 163 2.60 -8.77 9.66
N LEU A 164 1.79 -8.86 10.72
CA LEU A 164 1.51 -7.72 11.58
C LEU A 164 2.74 -7.28 12.38
N LYS A 165 3.63 -8.21 12.78
CA LYS A 165 4.89 -7.87 13.43
C LYS A 165 5.77 -7.04 12.51
N TYR A 166 6.02 -7.52 11.30
CA TYR A 166 6.82 -6.80 10.29
C TYR A 166 6.20 -5.42 9.98
N MET A 167 4.88 -5.37 9.75
CA MET A 167 4.21 -4.10 9.45
C MET A 167 4.21 -3.11 10.62
N ARG A 168 4.49 -3.55 11.86
CA ARG A 168 4.62 -2.65 13.03
C ARG A 168 6.05 -2.16 13.25
N GLU A 169 7.03 -2.64 12.49
CA GLU A 169 8.38 -2.11 12.53
C GLU A 169 8.41 -0.64 12.10
N LEU A 170 9.35 0.11 12.67
CA LEU A 170 9.55 1.52 12.38
C LEU A 170 10.35 1.68 11.09
N THR A 171 9.91 2.64 10.28
CA THR A 171 10.64 3.14 9.11
C THR A 171 11.65 4.21 9.53
N PRO A 172 12.57 4.64 8.64
CA PRO A 172 13.55 5.68 8.94
C PRO A 172 12.96 7.01 9.42
N VAL A 173 11.69 7.28 9.11
CA VAL A 173 10.98 8.50 9.52
C VAL A 173 10.23 8.35 10.86
N GLY A 174 10.42 7.24 11.57
CA GLY A 174 9.81 6.98 12.89
C GLY A 174 8.33 6.59 12.85
N LYS A 175 7.75 6.39 11.66
CA LYS A 175 6.39 5.84 11.47
C LYS A 175 6.46 4.35 11.16
N THR A 176 5.40 3.60 11.46
CA THR A 176 5.38 2.17 11.13
C THR A 176 5.21 1.93 9.63
N TYR A 177 5.69 0.79 9.12
CA TYR A 177 5.37 0.34 7.76
C TYR A 177 3.85 0.30 7.52
N ALA A 178 3.07 -0.14 8.51
CA ALA A 178 1.62 -0.23 8.44
C ALA A 178 1.00 1.14 8.18
N GLU A 179 1.37 2.13 8.99
CA GLU A 179 0.85 3.49 8.88
C GLU A 179 1.12 4.06 7.48
N LEU A 180 2.38 4.07 7.05
CA LEU A 180 2.76 4.68 5.77
C LEU A 180 2.19 3.93 4.58
N PHE A 181 2.21 2.60 4.59
CA PHE A 181 1.69 1.82 3.47
C PHE A 181 0.16 1.95 3.34
N ILE A 182 -0.56 1.95 4.46
CA ILE A 182 -2.02 2.19 4.43
C ILE A 182 -2.33 3.62 3.94
N ILE A 183 -1.54 4.62 4.32
CA ILE A 183 -1.66 5.98 3.79
C ILE A 183 -1.43 6.00 2.28
N ALA A 184 -0.39 5.32 1.78
CA ALA A 184 -0.09 5.24 0.34
C ALA A 184 -1.24 4.61 -0.45
N LEU A 185 -1.77 3.48 0.03
CA LEU A 185 -2.94 2.82 -0.55
C LEU A 185 -4.17 3.74 -0.54
N ALA A 186 -4.45 4.39 0.59
CA ALA A 186 -5.58 5.30 0.73
C ALA A 186 -5.49 6.49 -0.22
N ARG A 187 -4.30 7.08 -0.41
CA ARG A 187 -4.08 8.18 -1.35
C ARG A 187 -4.30 7.74 -2.78
N PHE A 188 -3.79 6.57 -3.17
CA PHE A 188 -4.03 5.99 -4.49
C PHE A 188 -5.53 5.75 -4.74
N ILE A 189 -6.21 5.12 -3.78
CA ILE A 189 -7.64 4.81 -3.87
C ILE A 189 -8.49 6.08 -3.85
N HIS A 190 -8.15 7.07 -3.04
CA HIS A 190 -8.79 8.38 -3.05
C HIS A 190 -8.68 9.05 -4.44
N ALA A 191 -7.49 9.07 -5.03
CA ALA A 191 -7.27 9.60 -6.38
C ALA A 191 -8.06 8.83 -7.47
N LEU A 192 -8.26 7.53 -7.29
CA LEU A 192 -9.17 6.74 -8.12
C LEU A 192 -10.63 7.17 -7.92
N GLY A 193 -11.06 7.37 -6.67
CA GLY A 193 -12.41 7.86 -6.33
C GLY A 193 -12.73 9.22 -6.97
N GLU A 194 -11.80 10.17 -6.91
CA GLU A 194 -11.91 11.48 -7.58
C GLU A 194 -12.19 11.33 -9.07
N LYS A 195 -11.47 10.42 -9.74
CA LYS A 195 -11.69 10.13 -11.17
C LYS A 195 -13.03 9.46 -11.44
N LEU A 196 -13.42 8.48 -10.63
CA LEU A 196 -14.67 7.72 -10.80
C LEU A 196 -15.92 8.57 -10.58
N PHE A 197 -15.85 9.55 -9.67
CA PHE A 197 -16.99 10.38 -9.27
C PHE A 197 -16.87 11.85 -9.67
N SER A 198 -15.79 12.21 -10.39
CA SER A 198 -15.53 13.57 -10.89
C SER A 198 -15.64 14.65 -9.81
N TYR A 199 -15.00 14.43 -8.66
CA TYR A 199 -14.85 15.43 -7.61
C TYR A 199 -13.37 15.70 -7.33
N GLU A 200 -13.10 16.83 -6.69
CA GLU A 200 -11.79 17.15 -6.13
C GLU A 200 -11.85 16.91 -4.62
N GLY A 201 -11.03 15.99 -4.13
CA GLY A 201 -10.96 15.65 -2.71
C GLY A 201 -9.77 16.29 -2.02
N CYS A 202 -9.60 15.98 -0.75
CA CYS A 202 -8.50 16.53 0.04
C CYS A 202 -7.11 16.28 -0.58
N LYS A 203 -6.24 17.29 -0.51
CA LYS A 203 -4.85 17.24 -0.97
C LYS A 203 -3.92 17.68 0.15
N LEU A 204 -2.67 17.24 0.08
CA LEU A 204 -1.61 17.90 0.84
C LEU A 204 -1.47 19.34 0.34
N PRO A 205 -1.40 20.34 1.24
CA PRO A 205 -1.09 21.72 0.86
C PRO A 205 0.16 21.79 -0.02
N LYS A 206 0.11 22.56 -1.11
CA LYS A 206 1.22 22.66 -2.07
C LYS A 206 2.48 23.22 -1.41
N GLU A 207 2.30 24.04 -0.39
CA GLU A 207 3.33 24.67 0.43
C GLU A 207 4.16 23.64 1.21
N LEU A 208 3.61 22.45 1.50
CA LEU A 208 4.40 21.38 2.12
C LEU A 208 5.46 20.84 1.17
N PHE A 209 5.20 20.79 -0.14
CA PHE A 209 6.14 20.22 -1.10
C PHE A 209 7.34 21.12 -1.37
N THR A 210 7.20 22.45 -1.22
CA THR A 210 8.34 23.37 -1.22
C THR A 210 9.18 23.25 0.05
N GLN A 211 8.65 22.56 1.06
CA GLN A 211 9.26 22.25 2.36
C GLN A 211 9.44 20.73 2.54
N THR A 212 9.81 20.04 1.46
CA THR A 212 10.20 18.63 1.56
C THR A 212 11.55 18.53 2.26
N LEU A 213 11.61 17.76 3.35
CA LEU A 213 12.86 17.49 4.05
C LEU A 213 13.63 16.39 3.29
N GLN A 214 12.99 15.24 3.09
CA GLN A 214 13.63 14.08 2.50
C GLN A 214 12.63 13.10 1.89
N LYS A 215 13.09 12.38 0.86
CA LYS A 215 12.40 11.22 0.29
C LYS A 215 13.19 9.95 0.57
N PHE A 216 12.48 8.85 0.83
CA PHE A 216 13.08 7.55 1.13
C PHE A 216 12.45 6.47 0.25
N ASN A 217 13.30 5.73 -0.44
CA ASN A 217 12.95 4.46 -1.08
C ASN A 217 13.32 3.33 -0.12
N LEU A 218 12.42 2.38 0.09
CA LEU A 218 12.65 1.30 1.05
C LEU A 218 13.27 0.09 0.38
N GLY A 219 14.39 -0.35 0.93
CA GLY A 219 15.14 -1.50 0.45
C GLY A 219 14.85 -2.76 1.22
N MET A 220 14.94 -3.86 0.49
CA MET A 220 14.96 -5.21 1.01
C MET A 220 16.32 -5.82 0.69
N VAL A 221 16.86 -6.61 1.61
CA VAL A 221 18.10 -7.36 1.39
C VAL A 221 17.82 -8.84 1.71
N ALA A 222 18.27 -9.73 0.85
CA ALA A 222 18.15 -11.18 1.05
C ALA A 222 19.37 -11.92 0.47
N HIS A 223 19.57 -13.16 0.90
CA HIS A 223 20.56 -14.05 0.30
C HIS A 223 20.14 -14.44 -1.14
N HIS A 224 21.09 -14.64 -2.05
CA HIS A 224 20.81 -14.92 -3.47
C HIS A 224 19.87 -16.11 -3.68
N GLU A 225 20.04 -17.21 -2.96
CA GLU A 225 19.18 -18.40 -3.09
C GLU A 225 17.69 -18.06 -2.87
N TRP A 226 17.40 -17.12 -1.98
CA TRP A 226 16.03 -16.67 -1.71
C TRP A 226 15.51 -15.69 -2.77
N ALA A 227 16.41 -14.86 -3.31
CA ALA A 227 16.08 -13.88 -4.34
C ALA A 227 15.87 -14.53 -5.71
N ASP A 228 16.73 -15.47 -6.09
CA ASP A 228 16.75 -16.13 -7.39
C ASP A 228 15.56 -17.09 -7.56
N ALA A 229 15.13 -17.75 -6.46
CA ALA A 229 13.88 -18.52 -6.42
C ALA A 229 12.62 -17.68 -6.74
N ARG A 230 12.70 -16.34 -6.67
CA ARG A 230 11.55 -15.43 -6.81
C ARG A 230 11.60 -14.52 -8.04
N SER A 231 12.78 -14.31 -8.63
CA SER A 231 12.93 -13.60 -9.91
C SER A 231 12.58 -14.48 -11.12
N GLY A 232 12.47 -15.81 -10.95
CA GLY A 232 12.35 -16.75 -12.07
C GLY A 232 13.63 -16.86 -12.91
N VAL A 233 14.73 -16.23 -12.46
CA VAL A 233 16.03 -16.27 -13.10
C VAL A 233 16.83 -17.38 -12.42
N THR A 234 16.86 -18.55 -13.02
CA THR A 234 17.94 -19.51 -12.79
C THR A 234 19.19 -18.92 -13.44
N GLU A 235 20.20 -18.55 -12.66
CA GLU A 235 21.52 -18.24 -13.23
C GLU A 235 21.98 -19.46 -14.09
N PRO A 236 22.57 -19.23 -15.28
CA PRO A 236 23.11 -20.30 -16.11
C PRO A 236 24.32 -21.00 -15.47
#